data_AF-A0AAV2IMK0-F1
#
_entry.id   AF-A0AAV2IMK0-F1
#
_cell.length_a   1.000
_cell.length_b   1.000
_cell.length_c   1.000
_cell.angle_alpha   90.00
_cell.angle_beta   90.00
_cell.angle_gamma   90.00
#
_symmetry.space_group_name_H-M   'P 1'
#
loop_
_entity.id
_entity.type
_entity.pdbx_description
1 polymer ?
#
loop_
_entity_poly.entity_id
_entity_poly.type
_entity_poly.pdbx_seq_one_letter_code
_entity_poly.pdbx_strand_id
1 'polypeptide(L)'
;MHPETRVNVTVATVSSFDPPTAKVDLGKISVTGSTNPTSGNGEKGFLELTWDHPLEDQDGVYICEIYALNALLHPESVTVSTQVKTAAATLTDLVRYISDNDRHIETLQARVHQLEGYISSWELKGQNQTEDLIITGNLTGQNIQTGNVTCTSGTAVNIKFQKS
;
A
#
# COMPACT_ATOMS: atom_id res chain seq x y z
N MET A 1 9.32 38.36 23.16
CA MET A 1 8.25 37.34 23.23
C MET A 1 7.01 37.95 22.62
N HIS A 2 6.72 37.57 21.38
CA HIS A 2 5.56 38.06 20.62
C HIS A 2 4.42 37.07 20.85
N PRO A 3 3.21 37.50 21.25
CA PRO A 3 2.08 36.59 21.33
C PRO A 3 1.67 36.26 19.89
N GLU A 4 1.98 35.04 19.45
CA GLU A 4 1.41 34.53 18.22
C GLU A 4 -0.11 34.50 18.38
N THR A 5 -0.77 35.35 17.58
CA THR A 5 -2.19 35.24 17.28
C THR A 5 -2.41 33.82 16.80
N ARG A 6 -2.98 32.95 17.65
CA ARG A 6 -3.31 31.57 17.28
C ARG A 6 -4.37 31.65 16.18
N VAL A 7 -3.92 31.59 14.93
CA VAL A 7 -4.81 31.42 13.79
C VAL A 7 -5.40 30.03 13.95
N ASN A 8 -6.73 29.92 13.94
CA ASN A 8 -7.37 28.62 13.88
C ASN A 8 -7.00 27.99 12.53
N VAL A 9 -6.12 26.99 12.55
CA VAL A 9 -5.71 26.26 11.35
C VAL A 9 -6.59 25.03 11.21
N THR A 10 -7.21 24.87 10.04
CA THR A 10 -7.94 23.64 9.71
C THR A 10 -6.94 22.50 9.53
N VAL A 11 -7.08 21.43 10.31
CA VAL A 11 -6.14 20.29 10.32
C VAL A 11 -6.57 19.22 9.31
N ALA A 12 -7.87 18.95 9.23
CA ALA A 12 -8.46 18.01 8.28
C ALA A 12 -9.91 18.38 7.96
N THR A 13 -10.43 17.86 6.85
CA THR A 13 -11.81 18.08 6.42
C THR A 13 -12.39 16.82 5.79
N VAL A 14 -13.70 16.61 5.94
CA VAL A 14 -14.49 15.64 5.17
C VAL A 14 -15.79 16.30 4.73
N SER A 15 -16.25 16.02 3.51
CA SER A 15 -17.54 16.50 3.01
C SER A 15 -18.22 15.39 2.21
N SER A 16 -19.50 15.59 1.84
CA SER A 16 -20.20 14.64 0.96
C SER A 16 -19.71 14.69 -0.50
N PHE A 17 -18.86 15.68 -0.84
CA PHE A 17 -18.34 15.89 -2.19
C PHE A 17 -16.84 15.59 -2.27
N ASP A 18 -16.12 15.76 -1.17
CA ASP A 18 -14.67 15.61 -1.08
C ASP A 18 -14.28 14.52 -0.09
N PRO A 19 -13.31 13.67 -0.44
CA PRO A 19 -12.83 12.64 0.47
C PRO A 19 -12.19 13.27 1.72
N PRO A 20 -12.13 12.52 2.84
CA PRO A 20 -11.38 12.93 4.02
C PRO A 20 -9.95 13.32 3.65
N THR A 21 -9.55 14.54 4.02
CA THR A 21 -8.30 15.13 3.55
C THR A 21 -7.59 15.86 4.69
N ALA A 22 -6.31 15.55 4.90
CA ALA A 22 -5.42 16.32 5.76
C ALA A 22 -5.05 17.66 5.09
N LYS A 23 -5.04 18.75 5.86
CA LYS A 23 -4.65 20.09 5.41
C LYS A 23 -3.29 20.51 5.96
N VAL A 24 -2.86 19.88 7.04
CA VAL A 24 -1.53 20.05 7.66
C VAL A 24 -0.87 18.69 7.85
N ASP A 25 0.42 18.68 8.19
CA ASP A 25 1.15 17.46 8.55
C ASP A 25 1.07 16.33 7.50
N LEU A 26 1.12 16.72 6.22
CA LEU A 26 1.00 15.80 5.10
C LEU A 26 2.05 14.68 5.22
N GLY A 27 1.57 13.43 5.31
CA GLY A 27 2.41 12.24 5.47
C GLY A 27 2.71 11.84 6.91
N LYS A 28 2.34 12.64 7.92
CA LYS A 28 2.43 12.29 9.35
C LYS A 28 1.08 11.97 9.98
N ILE A 29 0.00 12.44 9.36
CA ILE A 29 -1.38 12.23 9.81
C ILE A 29 -2.13 11.36 8.79
N SER A 30 -2.84 10.35 9.31
CA SER A 30 -3.84 9.60 8.56
C SER A 30 -5.21 10.17 8.86
N VAL A 31 -6.01 10.40 7.82
CA VAL A 31 -7.37 10.95 7.95
C VAL A 31 -8.34 9.97 7.29
N THR A 32 -9.31 9.51 8.07
CA THR A 32 -10.44 8.71 7.58
C THR A 32 -11.74 9.39 7.98
N GLY A 33 -12.83 9.11 7.28
CA GLY A 33 -14.08 9.79 7.54
C GLY A 33 -15.17 9.43 6.54
N SER A 34 -16.40 9.75 6.91
CA SER A 34 -17.59 9.54 6.10
C SER A 34 -18.66 10.53 6.53
N THR A 35 -19.38 11.11 5.57
CA THR A 35 -20.63 11.84 5.82
C THR A 35 -21.87 10.94 5.69
N ASN A 36 -21.67 9.68 5.29
CA ASN A 36 -22.73 8.69 5.27
C ASN A 36 -22.95 8.10 6.65
N PRO A 37 -24.20 7.89 7.08
CA PRO A 37 -24.51 7.28 8.35
C PRO A 37 -24.01 5.83 8.40
N THR A 38 -23.29 5.49 9.47
CA THR A 38 -22.89 4.10 9.75
C THR A 38 -24.10 3.35 10.30
N SER A 39 -24.54 2.30 9.59
CA SER A 39 -25.67 1.48 9.99
C SER A 39 -25.42 0.84 11.37
N GLY A 40 -26.18 1.25 12.39
CA GLY A 40 -26.22 0.54 13.68
C GLY A 40 -26.26 1.43 14.92
N ASN A 41 -25.65 2.61 14.90
CA ASN A 41 -25.40 3.38 16.13
C ASN A 41 -26.00 4.79 16.14
N GLY A 42 -26.76 5.18 15.11
CA GLY A 42 -27.27 6.54 14.98
C GLY A 42 -26.19 7.59 14.63
N GLU A 43 -24.96 7.15 14.36
CA GLU A 43 -23.90 7.99 13.81
C GLU A 43 -24.30 8.48 12.42
N LYS A 44 -24.30 9.81 12.25
CA LYS A 44 -24.66 10.46 10.98
C LYS A 44 -23.45 10.80 10.10
N GLY A 45 -22.24 10.53 10.61
CA GLY A 45 -20.97 10.78 9.95
C GLY A 45 -19.84 10.82 10.97
N PHE A 46 -18.61 10.66 10.51
CA PHE A 46 -17.41 10.70 11.34
C PHE A 46 -16.21 11.29 10.58
N LEU A 47 -15.27 11.81 11.36
CA LEU A 47 -13.94 12.20 10.93
C LEU A 47 -12.98 11.70 11.99
N GLU A 48 -12.02 10.87 11.60
CA GLU A 48 -11.01 10.29 12.46
C GLU A 48 -9.63 10.74 11.97
N LEU A 49 -8.81 11.17 12.92
CA LEU A 49 -7.46 11.67 12.69
C LEU A 49 -6.51 10.82 13.54
N THR A 50 -5.51 10.24 12.90
CA THR A 50 -4.52 9.38 13.54
C THR A 50 -3.12 9.91 13.29
N TRP A 51 -2.42 10.22 14.38
CA TRP A 51 -0.98 10.48 14.39
C TRP A 51 -0.27 9.28 15.00
N ASP A 52 0.59 8.61 14.23
CA ASP A 52 1.33 7.45 14.73
C ASP A 52 2.34 7.85 15.81
N HIS A 53 2.98 9.02 15.62
CA HIS A 53 3.98 9.58 16.53
C HIS A 53 3.79 11.10 16.65
N PRO A 54 2.85 11.57 17.50
CA PRO A 54 2.60 12.99 17.62
C PRO A 54 3.82 13.71 18.21
N LEU A 55 4.19 14.84 17.61
CA LEU A 55 5.30 15.70 18.04
C LEU A 55 4.78 16.84 18.92
N GLU A 56 5.66 17.50 19.68
CA GLU A 56 5.29 18.55 20.64
C GLU A 56 4.51 19.71 19.99
N ASP A 57 4.74 20.00 18.71
CA ASP A 57 4.00 21.00 17.93
C ASP A 57 2.55 20.59 17.59
N GLN A 58 2.18 19.33 17.85
CA GLN A 58 0.84 18.76 17.71
C GLN A 58 0.14 18.58 19.07
N ASP A 59 0.76 18.98 20.17
CA ASP A 59 0.09 19.07 21.48
C ASP A 59 -0.87 20.26 21.50
N GLY A 60 -2.13 20.03 21.87
CA GLY A 60 -3.09 21.12 21.88
C GLY A 60 -4.56 20.72 21.99
N VAL A 61 -5.40 21.76 22.04
CA VAL A 61 -6.85 21.62 21.94
C VAL A 61 -7.24 21.63 20.48
N TYR A 62 -7.87 20.54 20.05
CA TYR A 62 -8.44 20.41 18.72
C TYR A 62 -9.94 20.61 18.81
N ILE A 63 -10.48 21.37 17.87
CA ILE A 63 -11.90 21.67 17.77
C ILE A 63 -12.42 21.03 16.49
N CYS A 64 -13.41 20.16 16.63
CA CYS A 64 -14.19 19.62 15.53
C CYS A 64 -15.46 20.45 15.37
N GLU A 65 -15.63 21.06 14.20
CA GLU A 65 -16.84 21.78 13.82
C GLU A 65 -17.56 20.99 12.73
N ILE A 66 -18.82 20.66 12.99
CA ILE A 66 -19.67 19.91 12.07
C ILE A 66 -20.79 20.84 11.63
N TYR A 67 -20.95 20.99 10.31
CA TYR A 67 -22.05 21.73 9.70
C TYR A 67 -22.96 20.75 8.98
N ALA A 68 -24.23 20.71 9.37
CA ALA A 68 -25.21 19.77 8.83
C ALA A 68 -26.59 20.43 8.66
N LEU A 69 -27.50 19.72 7.99
CA LEU A 69 -28.92 20.07 7.94
C LEU A 69 -29.68 19.12 8.86
N ASN A 70 -30.62 19.66 9.63
CA ASN A 70 -31.53 18.84 10.43
C ASN A 70 -32.68 18.26 9.56
N ALA A 71 -33.59 17.52 10.19
CA ALA A 71 -34.72 16.88 9.50
C ALA A 71 -35.68 17.86 8.80
N LEU A 72 -35.63 19.15 9.17
CA LEU A 72 -36.41 20.23 8.57
C LEU A 72 -35.61 21.04 7.53
N LEU A 73 -34.41 20.57 7.15
CA LEU A 73 -33.49 21.26 6.24
C LEU A 73 -32.99 22.61 6.78
N HIS A 74 -33.01 22.81 8.10
CA HIS A 74 -32.37 23.97 8.71
C HIS A 74 -30.89 23.69 9.00
N PRO A 75 -30.00 24.68 8.75
CA PRO A 75 -28.60 24.57 9.14
C PRO A 75 -28.46 24.41 10.66
N GLU A 76 -27.68 23.42 11.06
CA GLU A 76 -27.23 23.22 12.44
C GLU A 76 -25.72 23.03 12.45
N SER A 77 -25.08 23.56 13.50
CA SER A 77 -23.66 23.38 13.73
C SER A 77 -23.42 22.75 15.10
N VAL A 78 -22.54 21.76 15.16
CA VAL A 78 -22.11 21.11 16.40
C VAL A 78 -20.61 21.31 16.55
N THR A 79 -20.16 21.67 17.74
CA THR A 79 -18.75 21.88 18.05
C THR A 79 -18.35 21.00 19.23
N VAL A 80 -17.29 20.23 19.05
CA VAL A 80 -16.71 19.37 20.09
C VAL A 80 -15.21 19.63 20.16
N SER A 81 -14.66 19.75 21.36
CA SER A 81 -13.23 19.93 21.56
C SER A 81 -12.62 18.71 22.24
N THR A 82 -11.39 18.35 21.84
CA THR A 82 -10.58 17.33 22.52
C THR A 82 -9.18 17.86 22.76
N GLN A 83 -8.55 17.43 23.86
CA GLN A 83 -7.15 17.73 24.13
C GLN A 83 -6.31 16.54 23.66
N VAL A 84 -5.47 16.77 22.66
CA VAL A 84 -4.38 15.87 22.31
C VAL A 84 -3.21 16.21 23.23
N LYS A 85 -2.51 15.20 23.75
CA LYS A 85 -1.28 15.37 24.53
C LYS A 85 -0.20 14.51 23.94
N THR A 86 0.97 15.10 23.72
CA THR A 86 2.14 14.34 23.31
C THR A 86 2.83 13.76 24.53
N ALA A 87 3.10 12.46 24.52
CA ALA A 87 3.95 11.83 25.52
C ALA A 87 5.40 11.91 25.05
N ALA A 88 6.30 12.36 25.92
CA ALA A 88 7.73 12.25 25.65
C ALA A 88 8.09 10.77 25.49
N ALA A 89 8.76 10.42 24.39
CA ALA A 89 9.23 9.07 24.16
C ALA A 89 10.14 8.65 25.32
N THR A 90 9.87 7.50 25.92
CA THR A 90 10.69 6.97 27.02
C THR A 90 11.85 6.13 26.47
N LEU A 91 12.89 5.91 27.29
CA LEU A 91 13.96 4.97 26.93
C LEU A 91 13.41 3.56 26.64
N THR A 92 12.35 3.16 27.35
CA THR A 92 11.67 1.87 27.11
C THR A 92 11.02 1.83 25.73
N ASP A 93 10.44 2.93 25.26
CA ASP A 93 9.86 3.01 23.91
C ASP A 93 10.95 2.91 22.84
N LEU A 94 12.11 3.53 23.08
CA LEU A 94 13.27 3.40 22.19
C LEU A 94 13.78 1.96 22.12
N VAL A 95 13.92 1.28 23.27
CA VAL A 95 14.36 -0.12 23.30
C VAL A 95 13.35 -1.02 22.59
N ARG A 96 12.05 -0.79 22.78
CA ARG A 96 10.99 -1.53 22.07
C ARG A 96 11.08 -1.31 20.56
N TYR A 97 11.24 -0.06 20.12
CA TYR A 97 11.38 0.29 18.71
C TYR A 97 12.60 -0.38 18.05
N ILE A 98 13.75 -0.40 18.74
CA ILE A 98 14.95 -1.10 18.26
C ILE A 98 14.67 -2.60 18.12
N SER A 99 14.07 -3.22 19.15
CA SER A 99 13.74 -4.65 19.13
C SER A 99 12.76 -5.01 18.01
N ASP A 100 11.76 -4.17 17.74
CA ASP A 100 10.80 -4.39 16.66
C ASP A 100 11.47 -4.26 15.28
N ASN A 101 12.39 -3.31 15.13
CA ASN A 101 13.18 -3.15 13.92
C ASN A 101 14.12 -4.34 13.66
N ASP A 102 14.80 -4.86 14.68
CA ASP A 102 15.64 -6.05 14.56
C ASP A 102 14.83 -7.25 14.06
N ARG A 103 13.61 -7.46 14.61
CA ARG A 103 12.70 -8.51 14.14
C ARG A 103 12.26 -8.31 12.69
N HIS A 104 12.00 -7.07 12.27
CA HIS A 104 11.68 -6.77 10.87
C HIS A 104 12.86 -7.05 9.94
N ILE A 105 14.08 -6.73 10.35
CA ILE A 105 15.30 -7.03 9.59
C ILE A 105 15.45 -8.54 9.42
N GLU A 106 15.32 -9.32 10.50
CA GLU A 106 15.38 -10.79 10.44
C GLU A 106 14.31 -11.37 9.51
N THR A 107 13.08 -10.85 9.58
CA THR A 107 11.98 -11.29 8.72
C THR A 107 12.27 -10.98 7.24
N LEU A 108 12.80 -9.80 6.94
CA LEU A 108 13.16 -9.41 5.58
C LEU A 108 14.30 -10.25 5.04
N GLN A 109 15.33 -10.52 5.84
CA GLN A 109 16.44 -11.41 5.47
C GLN A 109 15.95 -12.81 5.15
N ALA A 110 15.04 -13.37 5.96
CA ALA A 110 14.44 -14.68 5.68
C ALA A 110 13.69 -14.70 4.35
N ARG A 111 12.95 -13.63 4.02
CA ARG A 111 12.24 -13.51 2.73
C ARG A 111 13.19 -13.37 1.55
N VAL A 112 14.31 -12.65 1.70
CA VAL A 112 15.35 -12.56 0.66
C VAL A 112 15.93 -13.95 0.39
N HIS A 113 16.33 -14.68 1.43
CA HIS A 113 16.83 -16.05 1.27
C HIS A 113 15.82 -17.00 0.61
N GLN A 114 14.54 -16.86 0.95
CA GLN A 114 13.49 -17.64 0.30
C GLN A 114 13.38 -17.33 -1.20
N LEU A 115 13.46 -16.05 -1.57
CA LEU A 115 13.42 -15.63 -2.97
C LEU A 115 14.66 -16.11 -3.75
N GLU A 116 15.85 -16.02 -3.16
CA GLU A 116 17.09 -16.57 -3.73
C GLU A 116 16.97 -18.08 -4.00
N GLY A 117 16.38 -18.82 -3.06
CA GLY A 117 16.09 -20.24 -3.23
C GLY A 117 15.13 -20.51 -4.40
N TYR A 118 14.08 -19.69 -4.55
CA TYR A 118 13.18 -19.81 -5.69
C TYR A 118 13.88 -19.52 -7.03
N ILE A 119 14.67 -18.45 -7.12
CA ILE A 119 15.44 -18.11 -8.34
C ILE A 119 16.33 -19.29 -8.74
N SER A 120 17.11 -19.81 -7.80
CA SER A 120 17.99 -20.96 -8.04
C SER A 120 17.21 -22.18 -8.56
N SER A 121 16.03 -22.44 -8.00
CA SER A 121 15.18 -23.55 -8.46
C SER A 121 14.62 -23.34 -9.87
N TRP A 122 14.32 -22.09 -10.25
CA TRP A 122 13.84 -21.75 -11.59
C TRP A 122 14.95 -21.84 -12.64
N GLU A 123 16.17 -21.41 -12.30
CA GLU A 123 17.34 -21.54 -13.17
C GLU A 123 17.66 -23.01 -13.47
N LEU A 124 17.63 -23.88 -12.45
CA LEU A 124 17.82 -25.33 -12.62
C LEU A 124 16.75 -25.96 -13.52
N LYS A 125 15.49 -25.54 -13.39
CA LYS A 125 14.40 -25.98 -14.28
C LYS A 125 14.58 -25.47 -15.71
N GLY A 126 15.07 -24.24 -15.87
CA GLY A 126 15.35 -23.65 -17.18
C GLY A 126 16.48 -24.38 -17.92
N GLN A 127 17.55 -24.76 -17.22
CA GLN A 127 18.66 -25.53 -17.82
C GLN A 127 18.28 -26.98 -18.15
N ASN A 128 17.41 -27.63 -17.37
CA ASN A 128 16.91 -28.97 -17.72
C ASN A 128 15.90 -28.98 -18.87
N GLN A 129 15.43 -27.82 -19.34
CA GLN A 129 14.53 -27.71 -20.50
C GLN A 129 15.26 -27.39 -21.82
N THR A 130 16.56 -27.13 -21.80
CA THR A 130 17.39 -27.15 -23.02
C THR A 130 17.78 -28.59 -23.36
N GLU A 131 16.81 -29.45 -23.65
CA GLU A 131 17.08 -30.66 -24.42
C GLU A 131 17.35 -30.23 -25.87
N ASP A 132 18.52 -30.60 -26.39
CA ASP A 132 18.97 -30.27 -27.74
C ASP A 132 17.90 -30.59 -28.79
N LEU A 133 17.48 -29.56 -29.53
CA LEU A 133 16.64 -29.73 -30.69
C LEU A 133 17.48 -30.32 -31.83
N ILE A 134 17.64 -31.65 -31.86
CA ILE A 134 18.36 -32.33 -32.93
C ILE A 134 17.47 -32.37 -34.17
N ILE A 135 17.74 -31.48 -35.13
CA ILE A 135 17.12 -31.54 -36.47
C ILE A 135 17.83 -32.63 -37.28
N THR A 136 17.30 -33.85 -37.27
CA THR A 136 17.71 -34.93 -38.17
C THR A 136 17.00 -34.78 -39.52
N GLY A 137 17.55 -33.95 -40.41
CA GLY A 137 17.05 -33.80 -41.76
C GLY A 137 18.12 -33.32 -42.73
N ASN A 138 18.23 -33.97 -43.89
CA ASN A 138 19.15 -33.55 -44.94
C ASN A 138 18.59 -32.29 -45.61
N LEU A 139 19.26 -31.15 -45.43
CA LEU A 139 18.83 -29.85 -45.93
C LEU A 139 19.04 -29.76 -47.44
N THR A 140 18.05 -30.20 -48.22
CA THR A 140 18.05 -29.96 -49.67
C THR A 140 17.33 -28.63 -49.95
N GLY A 141 18.06 -27.69 -50.55
CA GLY A 141 17.59 -26.33 -50.75
C GLY A 141 16.55 -26.22 -51.84
N GLN A 142 15.26 -26.16 -51.47
CA GLN A 142 14.19 -25.41 -52.16
C GLN A 142 13.14 -24.96 -51.12
N ASN A 143 12.43 -23.86 -51.40
CA ASN A 143 11.90 -22.87 -50.45
C ASN A 143 10.76 -23.28 -49.47
N ILE A 144 10.50 -24.56 -49.24
CA ILE A 144 9.67 -25.03 -48.12
C ILE A 144 10.27 -26.33 -47.60
N GLN A 145 10.66 -26.35 -46.32
CA GLN A 145 11.18 -27.55 -45.67
C GLN A 145 10.26 -27.97 -44.53
N THR A 146 9.89 -29.25 -44.54
CA THR A 146 9.15 -29.92 -43.47
C THR A 146 10.03 -31.04 -42.94
N GLY A 147 10.39 -30.97 -41.67
CA GLY A 147 11.08 -32.03 -40.94
C GLY A 147 10.29 -32.37 -39.69
N ASN A 148 10.36 -33.63 -39.25
CA ASN A 148 9.78 -34.04 -37.98
C ASN A 148 10.76 -33.69 -36.86
N VAL A 149 10.31 -32.91 -35.88
CA VAL A 149 11.02 -32.75 -34.62
C VAL A 149 10.45 -33.78 -33.65
N THR A 150 11.28 -34.72 -33.21
CA THR A 150 10.92 -35.65 -32.15
C THR A 150 11.45 -35.11 -30.83
N CYS A 151 10.54 -34.65 -29.97
CA CYS A 151 10.87 -34.38 -28.58
C CYS A 151 10.97 -35.71 -27.82
N THR A 152 12.00 -35.85 -26.98
CA THR A 152 12.30 -37.03 -26.17
C THR A 152 11.15 -37.44 -25.24
N SER A 153 10.20 -36.52 -24.97
CA SER A 153 8.97 -36.76 -24.20
C SER A 153 7.76 -37.24 -25.01
N GLY A 154 7.94 -37.72 -26.24
CA GLY A 154 6.90 -38.46 -26.99
C GLY A 154 5.77 -37.62 -27.60
N THR A 155 5.89 -36.29 -27.60
CA THR A 155 4.92 -35.39 -28.23
C THR A 155 5.51 -34.83 -29.53
N ALA A 156 4.97 -35.24 -30.68
CA ALA A 156 5.37 -34.68 -31.97
C ALA A 156 4.70 -33.32 -32.17
N VAL A 157 5.51 -32.27 -32.38
CA VAL A 157 5.03 -30.92 -32.68
C VAL A 157 5.33 -30.60 -34.15
N ASN A 158 4.31 -30.19 -34.90
CA ASN A 158 4.48 -29.72 -36.27
C ASN A 158 4.80 -28.22 -36.25
N ILE A 159 6.03 -27.86 -36.57
CA ILE A 159 6.47 -26.46 -36.68
C ILE A 159 6.58 -26.11 -38.16
N LYS A 160 5.92 -25.03 -38.58
CA LYS A 160 5.95 -24.52 -39.95
C LYS A 160 6.72 -23.21 -39.97
N PHE A 161 7.87 -23.19 -40.64
CA PHE A 161 8.63 -21.97 -40.86
C PHE A 161 8.23 -21.36 -42.21
N GLN A 162 7.87 -20.08 -42.20
CA GLN A 162 7.70 -19.27 -43.42
C GLN A 162 8.73 -18.16 -43.40
N LYS A 163 9.54 -18.09 -44.47
CA LYS A 163 10.40 -16.94 -44.73
C LYS A 163 9.55 -15.86 -45.42
N SER A 164 9.56 -14.65 -44.87
CA SER A 164 9.06 -13.44 -45.53
C SER A 164 9.94 -13.03 -46.70
#